data_AF-X0VRE2-F1
#
_entry.id   AF-X0VRE2-F1
#
_cell.length_a   1.000
_cell.length_b   1.000
_cell.length_c   1.000
_cell.angle_alpha   90.00
_cell.angle_beta   90.00
_cell.angle_gamma   90.00
#
_symmetry.space_group_name_H-M   'P 1'
#
loop_
_entity.id
_entity.type
_entity.pdbx_description
1 polymer ?
#
loop_
_entity_poly.entity_id
_entity_poly.type
_entity_poly.pdbx_seq_one_letter_code
_entity_poly.pdbx_strand_id
1 'polypeptide(L)'
;RSNQSYITMDDGIVDFGADVNFTMSAWVKPDLENSNWGRNTFMAEARFGNDGEWIFAFAGAGDTIWPRFRPYGRNELIVSGTPFEGDENPTKWMFLTTTGFTNSSGTTLKLYEEGVLVDTSFNETPWNMTDPGQAFRIGGLTVGITNWNGMIDKVEIWNDTLSGDDILNVYNDGRKSTTKRNESLMVSQYLFDNSSEVRAIDSIGNNNGTFWKGANYSYEVLKAVGYWNFDGEVENTEGFTAYDWSSNNIDGTGINNAVANSSDCIYGNCLQ
;
A
#
# COMPACT_ATOMS: atom_id res chain seq x y z
N ARG A 1 -12.68 3.99 -26.11
CA ARG A 1 -11.85 4.86 -25.23
C ARG A 1 -11.93 4.24 -23.85
N SER A 2 -10.80 3.76 -23.36
CA SER A 2 -10.64 2.89 -22.18
C SER A 2 -11.27 3.48 -20.92
N ASN A 3 -11.93 2.62 -20.15
CA ASN A 3 -12.37 2.90 -18.77
C ASN A 3 -11.10 2.98 -17.91
N GLN A 4 -10.62 4.20 -17.69
CA GLN A 4 -9.43 4.49 -16.89
C GLN A 4 -9.87 4.90 -15.49
N SER A 5 -9.80 3.98 -14.54
CA SER A 5 -10.09 4.19 -13.13
C SER A 5 -8.84 4.65 -12.37
N TYR A 6 -8.96 5.64 -11.49
CA TYR A 6 -7.89 6.09 -10.57
C TYR A 6 -8.48 6.91 -9.42
N ILE A 7 -7.65 7.19 -8.42
CA ILE A 7 -7.91 8.15 -7.36
C ILE A 7 -7.08 9.39 -7.67
N THR A 8 -7.70 10.56 -7.62
CA THR A 8 -7.00 11.85 -7.77
C THR A 8 -7.05 12.60 -6.46
N MET A 9 -5.92 13.14 -6.08
CA MET A 9 -5.77 13.98 -4.89
C MET A 9 -5.75 15.45 -5.31
N ASP A 10 -5.84 16.36 -4.33
CA ASP A 10 -5.56 17.77 -4.59
C ASP A 10 -4.08 17.96 -4.99
N ASP A 11 -3.81 19.03 -5.72
CA ASP A 11 -2.46 19.40 -6.16
C ASP A 11 -1.55 19.74 -4.96
N GLY A 12 -0.26 19.40 -5.05
CA GLY A 12 0.75 19.74 -4.03
C GLY A 12 0.83 18.81 -2.82
N ILE A 13 0.17 17.64 -2.84
CA ILE A 13 0.35 16.62 -1.78
C ILE A 13 1.76 16.01 -1.82
N VAL A 14 2.37 15.97 -3.00
CA VAL A 14 3.74 15.51 -3.22
C VAL A 14 4.60 16.70 -3.65
N ASP A 15 4.64 17.75 -2.81
CA ASP A 15 5.62 18.83 -2.98
C ASP A 15 6.75 18.65 -1.98
N PHE A 16 7.88 18.16 -2.47
CA PHE A 16 9.01 17.87 -1.62
C PHE A 16 10.07 19.00 -1.61
N GLY A 17 10.02 19.93 -2.56
CA GLY A 17 10.95 21.06 -2.63
C GLY A 17 12.39 20.70 -3.07
N ALA A 18 13.39 21.39 -2.48
CA ALA A 18 14.83 21.14 -2.67
C ALA A 18 15.42 20.52 -1.39
N ASP A 19 16.46 19.68 -1.51
CA ASP A 19 17.04 18.89 -0.40
C ASP A 19 16.02 17.94 0.27
N VAL A 20 15.39 17.14 -0.57
CA VAL A 20 14.27 16.25 -0.26
C VAL A 20 14.70 14.92 0.31
N ASN A 21 13.96 14.47 1.33
CA ASN A 21 13.83 13.07 1.71
C ASN A 21 12.38 12.64 1.52
N PHE A 22 12.15 11.47 0.96
CA PHE A 22 10.79 10.90 0.87
C PHE A 22 10.80 9.39 0.99
N THR A 23 9.66 8.88 1.42
CA THR A 23 9.32 7.46 1.35
C THR A 23 7.89 7.33 0.83
N MET A 24 7.66 6.36 -0.04
CA MET A 24 6.33 5.98 -0.48
C MET A 24 6.20 4.47 -0.46
N SER A 25 5.12 3.96 0.12
CA SER A 25 4.83 2.53 0.13
C SER A 25 3.39 2.22 -0.21
N ALA A 26 3.17 1.01 -0.73
CA ALA A 26 1.84 0.48 -0.97
C ALA A 26 1.87 -1.05 -0.96
N TRP A 27 0.75 -1.64 -0.57
CA TRP A 27 0.42 -3.00 -0.97
C TRP A 27 -0.22 -2.97 -2.35
N VAL A 28 0.25 -3.82 -3.26
CA VAL A 28 -0.30 -3.91 -4.61
C VAL A 28 -0.52 -5.37 -4.99
N LYS A 29 -1.57 -5.62 -5.75
CA LYS A 29 -1.84 -6.91 -6.35
C LYS A 29 -2.16 -6.69 -7.81
N PRO A 30 -1.26 -7.03 -8.74
CA PRO A 30 -1.54 -6.91 -10.16
C PRO A 30 -2.73 -7.79 -10.55
N ASP A 31 -3.37 -7.44 -11.66
CA ASP A 31 -4.30 -8.30 -12.36
C ASP A 31 -3.76 -8.49 -13.78
N LEU A 32 -3.06 -9.61 -14.02
CA LEU A 32 -2.34 -9.89 -15.26
C LEU A 32 -3.12 -10.83 -16.20
N GLU A 33 -4.46 -10.87 -16.13
CA GLU A 33 -5.30 -11.51 -17.14
C GLU A 33 -5.29 -10.74 -18.48
N ASN A 34 -4.11 -10.57 -19.10
CA ASN A 34 -3.83 -10.39 -20.53
C ASN A 34 -2.44 -9.75 -20.68
N SER A 35 -1.46 -10.55 -21.10
CA SER A 35 -0.06 -10.23 -21.29
C SER A 35 0.21 -9.28 -22.48
N ASN A 36 -0.32 -8.06 -22.44
CA ASN A 36 0.27 -6.94 -23.16
C ASN A 36 0.92 -6.05 -22.13
N TRP A 37 2.21 -6.30 -21.91
CA TRP A 37 3.13 -5.66 -20.96
C TRP A 37 3.35 -4.14 -21.20
N GLY A 38 2.26 -3.40 -21.40
CA GLY A 38 2.23 -1.95 -21.35
C GLY A 38 2.57 -1.46 -19.95
N ARG A 39 3.18 -0.27 -19.88
CA ARG A 39 3.68 0.34 -18.65
C ARG A 39 2.54 0.69 -17.68
N ASN A 40 2.23 -0.16 -16.70
CA ASN A 40 1.13 0.09 -15.75
C ASN A 40 1.58 0.90 -14.53
N THR A 41 0.91 2.02 -14.22
CA THR A 41 1.29 2.91 -13.11
C THR A 41 0.30 2.92 -11.96
N PHE A 42 0.76 2.68 -10.73
CA PHE A 42 -0.10 2.64 -9.54
C PHE A 42 0.06 3.80 -8.55
N MET A 43 1.14 4.55 -8.61
CA MET A 43 1.26 5.86 -7.94
C MET A 43 2.10 6.78 -8.82
N ALA A 44 1.60 7.99 -9.06
CA ALA A 44 2.35 8.99 -9.79
C ALA A 44 1.88 10.43 -9.57
N GLU A 45 2.82 11.35 -9.77
CA GLU A 45 2.57 12.78 -9.94
C GLU A 45 3.36 13.28 -11.16
N ALA A 46 2.67 13.94 -12.10
CA ALA A 46 3.28 14.21 -13.40
C ALA A 46 2.58 15.23 -14.30
N ARG A 47 3.40 15.98 -15.09
CA ARG A 47 2.97 16.97 -16.10
C ARG A 47 2.56 16.37 -17.44
N PHE A 48 1.69 17.11 -18.14
CA PHE A 48 1.23 16.83 -19.50
C PHE A 48 2.35 17.06 -20.54
N GLY A 49 2.59 16.10 -21.44
CA GLY A 49 3.38 16.30 -22.67
C GLY A 49 4.31 15.14 -23.05
N ASN A 50 4.90 15.23 -24.25
CA ASN A 50 5.85 14.23 -24.79
C ASN A 50 7.18 14.15 -24.04
N ASP A 51 7.40 15.02 -23.04
CA ASP A 51 8.71 15.18 -22.37
C ASP A 51 8.85 14.40 -21.05
N GLY A 52 7.89 13.56 -20.68
CA GLY A 52 8.09 12.51 -19.68
C GLY A 52 8.43 13.02 -18.27
N GLU A 53 7.71 14.05 -17.82
CA GLU A 53 7.89 14.71 -16.53
C GLU A 53 7.08 14.00 -15.45
N TRP A 54 7.66 12.95 -14.86
CA TRP A 54 7.08 12.18 -13.76
C TRP A 54 7.99 12.36 -12.54
N ILE A 55 7.49 12.98 -11.47
CA ILE A 55 8.24 13.05 -10.20
C ILE A 55 8.41 11.64 -9.67
N PHE A 56 7.37 10.82 -9.77
CA PHE A 56 7.44 9.44 -9.36
C PHE A 56 6.51 8.60 -10.21
N ALA A 57 6.95 7.40 -10.58
CA ALA A 57 6.07 6.38 -11.11
C ALA A 57 6.60 5.01 -10.69
N PHE A 58 5.76 4.19 -10.07
CA PHE A 58 5.95 2.76 -10.17
C PHE A 58 5.38 2.31 -11.50
N ALA A 59 6.20 1.79 -12.40
CA ALA A 59 5.68 1.15 -13.59
C ALA A 59 6.23 -0.26 -13.79
N GLY A 60 5.39 -1.12 -14.35
CA GLY A 60 5.74 -2.49 -14.70
C GLY A 60 5.91 -2.63 -16.21
N ALA A 61 6.94 -3.34 -16.67
CA ALA A 61 7.05 -3.79 -18.04
C ALA A 61 7.70 -5.17 -18.03
N GLY A 62 7.01 -6.18 -18.58
CA GLY A 62 7.38 -7.55 -18.25
C GLY A 62 7.04 -7.85 -16.79
N ASP A 63 7.75 -8.82 -16.26
CA ASP A 63 7.63 -9.37 -14.91
C ASP A 63 8.23 -8.48 -13.81
N THR A 64 8.70 -7.28 -14.12
CA THR A 64 9.43 -6.46 -13.15
C THR A 64 8.71 -5.14 -12.88
N ILE A 65 8.60 -4.76 -11.61
CA ILE A 65 8.19 -3.41 -11.19
C ILE A 65 9.42 -2.54 -11.00
N TRP A 66 9.37 -1.31 -11.51
CA TRP A 66 10.40 -0.31 -11.31
C TRP A 66 9.78 1.00 -10.81
N PRO A 67 10.16 1.48 -9.64
CA PRO A 67 10.06 2.89 -9.30
C PRO A 67 11.02 3.70 -10.18
N ARG A 68 10.51 4.82 -10.67
CA ARG A 68 11.28 5.76 -11.46
C ARG A 68 11.07 7.16 -11.00
N PHE A 69 12.15 7.92 -11.12
CA PHE A 69 12.22 9.31 -10.78
C PHE A 69 12.80 10.07 -11.97
N ARG A 70 12.08 11.08 -12.48
CA ARG A 70 12.56 11.89 -13.60
C ARG A 70 12.17 13.37 -13.42
N PRO A 71 13.06 14.18 -12.84
CA PRO A 71 12.79 15.60 -12.66
C PRO A 71 12.89 16.33 -14.00
N TYR A 72 12.27 17.51 -14.06
CA TYR A 72 12.21 18.34 -15.25
C TYR A 72 13.60 18.56 -15.88
N GLY A 73 13.73 18.26 -17.18
CA GLY A 73 14.96 18.49 -17.94
C GLY A 73 16.17 17.62 -17.55
N ARG A 74 15.96 16.49 -16.87
CA ARG A 74 17.02 15.53 -16.50
C ARG A 74 16.74 14.13 -17.04
N ASN A 75 17.78 13.27 -16.98
CA ASN A 75 17.67 11.85 -17.25
C ASN A 75 16.90 11.13 -16.14
N GLU A 76 16.32 9.98 -16.46
CA GLU A 76 15.58 9.11 -15.54
C GLU A 76 16.54 8.39 -14.58
N LEU A 77 16.22 8.34 -13.28
CA LEU A 77 16.82 7.42 -12.31
C LEU A 77 15.83 6.29 -12.08
N ILE A 78 16.33 5.07 -12.17
CA ILE A 78 15.53 3.85 -12.13
C ILE A 78 16.17 2.94 -11.09
N VAL A 79 15.32 2.36 -10.24
CA VAL A 79 15.62 1.15 -9.49
C VAL A 79 14.71 0.05 -10.00
N SER A 80 15.22 -1.18 -10.07
CA SER A 80 14.48 -2.32 -10.63
C SER A 80 14.18 -3.34 -9.54
N GLY A 81 12.93 -3.79 -9.52
CA GLY A 81 12.47 -4.85 -8.63
C GLY A 81 12.97 -6.22 -9.03
N THR A 82 12.63 -7.23 -8.23
CA THR A 82 12.85 -8.61 -8.63
C THR A 82 11.78 -9.01 -9.66
N PRO A 83 12.15 -9.75 -10.72
CA PRO A 83 11.17 -10.34 -11.62
C PRO A 83 10.18 -11.24 -10.87
N PHE A 84 8.91 -11.20 -11.27
CA PHE A 84 7.89 -12.14 -10.83
C PHE A 84 8.24 -13.53 -11.34
N GLU A 85 8.86 -14.35 -10.49
CA GLU A 85 9.18 -15.74 -10.83
C GLU A 85 7.89 -16.59 -10.94
N GLY A 86 7.67 -17.22 -12.10
CA GLY A 86 6.65 -18.26 -12.34
C GLY A 86 5.21 -17.78 -12.66
N ASP A 87 4.39 -18.70 -13.18
CA ASP A 87 3.00 -18.47 -13.63
C ASP A 87 1.99 -18.13 -12.49
N GLU A 88 2.40 -18.18 -11.22
CA GLU A 88 1.51 -17.98 -10.06
C GLU A 88 1.55 -16.57 -9.44
N ASN A 89 2.55 -15.76 -9.77
CA ASN A 89 2.79 -14.48 -9.09
C ASN A 89 1.95 -13.26 -9.51
N PRO A 90 1.30 -13.20 -10.69
CA PRO A 90 0.49 -12.04 -11.06
C PRO A 90 -0.58 -11.61 -10.05
N THR A 91 -1.06 -12.54 -9.22
CA THR A 91 -2.28 -12.37 -8.42
C THR A 91 -2.02 -12.32 -6.91
N LYS A 92 -0.76 -12.25 -6.47
CA LYS A 92 -0.41 -12.12 -5.05
C LYS A 92 -0.28 -10.65 -4.66
N TRP A 93 -0.59 -10.38 -3.39
CA TRP A 93 -0.28 -9.09 -2.79
C TRP A 93 1.22 -8.99 -2.57
N MET A 94 1.76 -7.82 -2.86
CA MET A 94 3.17 -7.48 -2.70
C MET A 94 3.27 -6.14 -1.98
N PHE A 95 4.27 -6.02 -1.10
CA PHE A 95 4.57 -4.77 -0.43
C PHE A 95 5.77 -4.10 -1.08
N LEU A 96 5.56 -2.92 -1.63
CA LEU A 96 6.58 -2.16 -2.34
C LEU A 96 6.83 -0.85 -1.61
N THR A 97 8.10 -0.53 -1.39
CA THR A 97 8.52 0.75 -0.82
C THR A 97 9.63 1.36 -1.66
N THR A 98 9.54 2.66 -1.90
CA THR A 98 10.64 3.44 -2.47
C THR A 98 11.04 4.54 -1.51
N THR A 99 12.34 4.70 -1.31
CA THR A 99 12.90 5.86 -0.61
C THR A 99 13.76 6.66 -1.56
N GLY A 100 13.73 7.98 -1.46
CA GLY A 100 14.71 8.82 -2.12
C GLY A 100 15.18 9.95 -1.24
N PHE A 101 16.47 10.27 -1.38
CA PHE A 101 17.04 11.47 -0.78
C PHE A 101 17.94 12.20 -1.78
N THR A 102 17.97 13.52 -1.69
CA THR A 102 18.85 14.37 -2.48
C THR A 102 19.63 15.29 -1.54
N ASN A 103 20.93 15.39 -1.76
CA ASN A 103 21.82 16.26 -1.01
C ASN A 103 22.89 16.83 -1.96
N SER A 104 23.81 17.64 -1.45
CA SER A 104 24.89 18.25 -2.25
C SER A 104 25.79 17.27 -3.01
N SER A 105 25.81 15.99 -2.61
CA SER A 105 26.60 14.93 -3.26
C SER A 105 25.83 14.21 -4.37
N GLY A 106 24.51 14.35 -4.43
CA GLY A 106 23.69 13.69 -5.44
C GLY A 106 22.32 13.26 -4.94
N THR A 107 21.63 12.49 -5.78
CA THR A 107 20.32 11.90 -5.50
C THR A 107 20.42 10.38 -5.46
N THR A 108 19.88 9.78 -4.41
CA THR A 108 19.78 8.32 -4.25
C THR A 108 18.32 7.90 -4.30
N LEU A 109 18.04 6.79 -4.98
CA LEU A 109 16.75 6.12 -4.99
C LEU A 109 16.96 4.65 -4.59
N LYS A 110 16.09 4.11 -3.74
CA LYS A 110 16.14 2.71 -3.31
C LYS A 110 14.78 2.06 -3.44
N LEU A 111 14.75 0.81 -3.85
CA LEU A 111 13.54 -0.02 -3.86
C LEU A 111 13.65 -1.10 -2.80
N TYR A 112 12.56 -1.32 -2.08
CA TYR A 112 12.38 -2.42 -1.16
C TYR A 112 11.15 -3.23 -1.56
N GLU A 113 11.27 -4.55 -1.49
CA GLU A 113 10.19 -5.52 -1.71
C GLU A 113 10.05 -6.35 -0.44
N GLU A 114 8.83 -6.49 0.08
CA GLU A 114 8.55 -7.27 1.30
C GLU A 114 9.43 -6.83 2.49
N GLY A 115 9.74 -5.52 2.57
CA GLY A 115 10.58 -4.94 3.61
C GLY A 115 12.10 -5.07 3.38
N VAL A 116 12.54 -5.69 2.28
CA VAL A 116 13.97 -5.96 1.99
C VAL A 116 14.47 -5.10 0.85
N LEU A 117 15.65 -4.49 1.00
CA LEU A 117 16.29 -3.69 -0.06
C LEU A 117 16.64 -4.58 -1.26
N VAL A 118 16.13 -4.25 -2.45
CA VAL A 118 16.40 -5.00 -3.68
C VAL A 118 17.33 -4.27 -4.63
N ASP A 119 17.26 -2.94 -4.67
CA ASP A 119 18.09 -2.15 -5.58
C ASP A 119 18.35 -0.72 -5.05
N THR A 120 19.46 -0.15 -5.49
CA THR A 120 19.87 1.23 -5.19
C THR A 120 20.47 1.88 -6.42
N SER A 121 19.99 3.07 -6.75
CA SER A 121 20.47 3.87 -7.87
C SER A 121 20.91 5.24 -7.37
N PHE A 122 21.96 5.78 -7.98
CA PHE A 122 22.57 7.04 -7.56
C PHE A 122 22.91 7.93 -8.75
N ASN A 123 22.67 9.23 -8.61
CA ASN A 123 23.08 10.26 -9.55
C ASN A 123 23.93 11.32 -8.82
N GLU A 124 25.13 11.61 -9.31
CA GLU A 124 26.03 12.61 -8.73
C GLU A 124 25.49 14.04 -8.80
N THR A 125 24.51 14.31 -9.67
CA THR A 125 23.86 15.63 -9.76
C THR A 125 22.67 15.66 -8.82
N PRO A 126 22.64 16.54 -7.80
CA PRO A 126 21.47 16.72 -6.95
C PRO A 126 20.27 17.18 -7.78
N TRP A 127 19.12 16.58 -7.51
CA TRP A 127 17.87 16.89 -8.18
C TRP A 127 16.94 17.68 -7.26
N ASN A 128 16.13 18.55 -7.88
CA ASN A 128 15.06 19.28 -7.21
C ASN A 128 13.73 18.57 -7.51
N MET A 129 12.94 18.31 -6.48
CA MET A 129 11.68 17.59 -6.58
C MET A 129 10.49 18.53 -6.35
N THR A 130 10.47 19.63 -7.09
CA THR A 130 9.39 20.63 -7.01
C THR A 130 8.13 20.11 -7.66
N ASP A 131 7.00 20.32 -6.99
CA ASP A 131 5.64 20.03 -7.47
C ASP A 131 5.46 20.40 -8.96
N PRO A 132 4.93 19.48 -9.80
CA PRO A 132 4.66 19.79 -11.19
C PRO A 132 3.38 20.64 -11.35
N GLY A 133 2.69 21.04 -10.29
CA GLY A 133 1.38 21.68 -10.36
C GLY A 133 0.36 20.72 -10.99
N GLN A 134 0.44 19.45 -10.63
CA GLN A 134 -0.43 18.39 -11.10
C GLN A 134 -0.80 17.46 -9.95
N ALA A 135 -2.09 17.14 -9.87
CA ALA A 135 -2.60 16.21 -8.88
C ALA A 135 -1.83 14.88 -8.83
N PHE A 136 -1.43 14.49 -7.61
CA PHE A 136 -1.01 13.12 -7.31
C PHE A 136 -2.16 12.15 -7.57
N ARG A 137 -1.82 10.97 -8.10
CA ARG A 137 -2.78 9.92 -8.43
C ARG A 137 -2.34 8.56 -7.90
N ILE A 138 -3.34 7.81 -7.43
CA ILE A 138 -3.23 6.38 -7.12
C ILE A 138 -4.00 5.59 -8.19
N GLY A 139 -3.42 4.52 -8.71
CA GLY A 139 -4.01 3.64 -9.73
C GLY A 139 -3.87 4.15 -11.17
N GLY A 140 -3.15 5.24 -11.40
CA GLY A 140 -2.93 5.70 -12.76
C GLY A 140 -2.12 6.97 -12.86
N LEU A 141 -2.06 7.46 -14.10
CA LEU A 141 -1.22 8.56 -14.51
C LEU A 141 -2.05 9.63 -15.22
N THR A 142 -1.52 10.85 -15.33
CA THR A 142 -2.19 11.98 -15.97
C THR A 142 -2.54 11.74 -17.44
N VAL A 143 -1.57 11.35 -18.29
CA VAL A 143 -1.77 11.01 -19.72
C VAL A 143 -0.62 10.12 -20.25
N GLY A 144 -0.92 9.11 -21.08
CA GLY A 144 0.08 8.48 -21.98
C GLY A 144 0.84 7.26 -21.45
N ILE A 145 0.60 6.86 -20.20
CA ILE A 145 1.12 5.62 -19.59
C ILE A 145 -0.09 4.84 -19.06
N THR A 146 -0.06 3.50 -19.14
CA THR A 146 -1.25 2.69 -18.83
C THR A 146 -1.55 2.73 -17.33
N ASN A 147 -2.84 2.74 -16.98
CA ASN A 147 -3.28 2.71 -15.59
C ASN A 147 -2.91 1.38 -14.95
N TRP A 148 -2.82 1.37 -13.63
CA TRP A 148 -2.72 0.12 -12.89
C TRP A 148 -3.93 -0.76 -13.19
N ASN A 149 -3.67 -2.00 -13.56
CA ASN A 149 -4.69 -3.04 -13.57
C ASN A 149 -4.41 -3.97 -12.39
N GLY A 150 -5.23 -3.86 -11.36
CA GLY A 150 -5.04 -4.57 -10.11
C GLY A 150 -5.61 -3.84 -8.91
N MET A 151 -5.35 -4.39 -7.74
CA MET A 151 -5.75 -3.83 -6.45
C MET A 151 -4.57 -3.08 -5.82
N ILE A 152 -4.89 -2.05 -5.04
CA ILE A 152 -3.94 -1.25 -4.27
C ILE A 152 -4.51 -1.11 -2.87
N ASP A 153 -3.67 -1.22 -1.86
CA ASP A 153 -4.07 -1.17 -0.46
C ASP A 153 -2.99 -0.48 0.37
N LYS A 154 -3.37 0.10 1.51
CA LYS A 154 -2.49 0.75 2.50
C LYS A 154 -1.35 1.57 1.87
N VAL A 155 -1.73 2.69 1.24
CA VAL A 155 -0.78 3.64 0.65
C VAL A 155 -0.30 4.61 1.72
N GLU A 156 1.01 4.77 1.82
CA GLU A 156 1.64 5.61 2.85
C GLU A 156 2.73 6.48 2.22
N ILE A 157 2.75 7.76 2.60
CA ILE A 157 3.66 8.77 2.06
C ILE A 157 4.30 9.51 3.22
N TRP A 158 5.63 9.65 3.19
CA TRP A 158 6.42 10.37 4.18
C TRP A 158 7.30 11.40 3.52
N ASN A 159 7.51 12.51 4.22
CA ASN A 159 8.50 13.53 3.89
C ASN A 159 9.84 13.24 4.58
N ASP A 160 10.20 11.96 4.68
CA ASP A 160 11.49 11.50 5.18
C ASP A 160 11.90 10.17 4.54
N THR A 161 13.19 9.84 4.64
CA THR A 161 13.76 8.57 4.19
C THR A 161 13.73 7.60 5.36
N LEU A 162 12.77 6.67 5.34
CA LEU A 162 12.71 5.63 6.35
C LEU A 162 13.94 4.73 6.27
N SER A 163 14.37 4.23 7.44
CA SER A 163 15.44 3.23 7.50
C SER A 163 14.94 1.87 7.02
N GLY A 164 15.86 0.95 6.69
CA GLY A 164 15.48 -0.42 6.33
C GLY A 164 14.70 -1.13 7.44
N ASP A 165 15.04 -0.89 8.70
CA ASP A 165 14.33 -1.47 9.85
C ASP A 165 12.92 -0.88 10.00
N ASP A 166 12.76 0.43 9.80
CA ASP A 166 11.44 1.06 9.81
C ASP A 166 10.56 0.52 8.69
N ILE A 167 11.10 0.37 7.48
CA ILE A 167 10.40 -0.20 6.32
C ILE A 167 10.01 -1.67 6.59
N LEU A 168 10.86 -2.45 7.23
CA LEU A 168 10.55 -3.81 7.65
C LEU A 168 9.42 -3.83 8.69
N ASN A 169 9.40 -2.88 9.63
CA ASN A 169 8.29 -2.72 10.57
C ASN A 169 6.99 -2.35 9.85
N VAL A 170 7.07 -1.45 8.87
CA VAL A 170 5.91 -1.08 8.03
C VAL A 170 5.33 -2.29 7.31
N TYR A 171 6.20 -3.13 6.76
CA TYR A 171 5.82 -4.38 6.12
C TYR A 171 5.15 -5.35 7.11
N ASN A 172 5.77 -5.54 8.29
CA ASN A 172 5.32 -6.49 9.31
C ASN A 172 3.98 -6.12 9.95
N ASP A 173 3.58 -4.84 9.93
CA ASP A 173 2.20 -4.45 10.28
C ASP A 173 1.17 -5.16 9.38
N GLY A 174 1.58 -5.54 8.18
CA GLY A 174 0.74 -6.24 7.21
C GLY A 174 -0.25 -5.30 6.51
N ARG A 175 -0.83 -5.85 5.44
CA ARG A 175 -1.80 -5.14 4.59
C ARG A 175 -3.07 -4.72 5.34
N LYS A 176 -3.62 -5.63 6.16
CA LYS A 176 -4.92 -5.46 6.85
C LYS A 176 -4.84 -4.66 8.15
N SER A 177 -3.67 -4.14 8.49
CA SER A 177 -3.52 -3.31 9.67
C SER A 177 -4.20 -1.97 9.45
N THR A 178 -5.13 -1.64 10.36
CA THR A 178 -5.83 -0.36 10.41
C THR A 178 -5.11 0.67 11.29
N THR A 179 -3.88 0.35 11.70
CA THR A 179 -3.07 1.22 12.56
C THR A 179 -2.78 2.53 11.85
N LYS A 180 -3.29 3.61 12.45
CA LYS A 180 -2.92 4.96 12.07
C LYS A 180 -1.53 5.25 12.62
N ARG A 181 -0.58 5.56 11.73
CA ARG A 181 0.74 6.02 12.17
C ARG A 181 0.64 7.50 12.52
N ASN A 182 1.13 7.86 13.70
CA ASN A 182 1.23 9.24 14.14
C ASN A 182 2.71 9.63 14.14
N GLU A 183 3.29 9.73 12.95
CA GLU A 183 4.66 10.18 12.76
C GLU A 183 4.65 11.63 12.26
N SER A 184 5.47 12.48 12.85
CA SER A 184 5.52 13.92 12.51
C SER A 184 5.89 14.21 11.06
N LEU A 185 6.40 13.21 10.33
CA LEU A 185 6.88 13.30 8.96
C LEU A 185 5.96 12.56 7.96
N MET A 186 4.89 11.92 8.44
CA MET A 186 3.92 11.28 7.57
C MET A 186 3.04 12.34 6.90
N VAL A 187 2.93 12.25 5.58
CA VAL A 187 2.18 13.21 4.74
C VAL A 187 0.74 12.75 4.55
N SER A 188 0.54 11.47 4.23
CA SER A 188 -0.79 10.90 3.98
C SER A 188 -0.80 9.39 4.25
N GLN A 189 -1.95 8.87 4.70
CA GLN A 189 -2.21 7.43 4.85
C GLN A 189 -3.57 7.02 4.27
N TYR A 190 -3.59 6.23 3.21
CA TYR A 190 -4.83 5.71 2.63
C TYR A 190 -4.98 4.22 2.92
N LEU A 191 -5.78 3.89 3.95
CA LEU A 191 -6.10 2.50 4.33
C LEU A 191 -7.20 1.88 3.47
N PHE A 192 -7.97 2.70 2.75
CA PHE A 192 -9.17 2.35 1.96
C PHE A 192 -10.34 1.71 2.73
N ASP A 193 -10.12 1.07 3.87
CA ASP A 193 -11.15 0.50 4.75
C ASP A 193 -12.07 1.54 5.41
N ASN A 194 -11.67 2.82 5.42
CA ASN A 194 -12.47 3.94 5.90
C ASN A 194 -13.01 4.81 4.77
N SER A 195 -12.86 4.37 3.52
CA SER A 195 -13.26 5.14 2.35
C SER A 195 -14.76 5.04 2.06
N SER A 196 -15.25 5.91 1.18
CA SER A 196 -16.63 5.92 0.70
C SER A 196 -16.65 5.72 -0.82
N GLU A 197 -17.85 5.57 -1.40
CA GLU A 197 -18.02 5.36 -2.85
C GLU A 197 -17.38 6.46 -3.72
N VAL A 198 -17.19 7.66 -3.20
CA VAL A 198 -16.66 8.81 -3.96
C VAL A 198 -15.34 9.34 -3.43
N ARG A 199 -14.92 8.95 -2.22
CA ARG A 199 -13.73 9.50 -1.56
C ARG A 199 -12.83 8.43 -0.96
N ALA A 200 -11.54 8.53 -1.29
CA ALA A 200 -10.47 7.86 -0.58
C ALA A 200 -10.06 8.71 0.61
N ILE A 201 -10.16 8.17 1.82
CA ILE A 201 -9.91 8.94 3.05
C ILE A 201 -8.43 8.87 3.43
N ASP A 202 -7.82 10.05 3.62
CA ASP A 202 -6.55 10.17 4.32
C ASP A 202 -6.80 9.99 5.83
N SER A 203 -6.20 8.94 6.39
CA SER A 203 -6.51 8.43 7.72
C SER A 203 -5.84 9.24 8.82
N ILE A 204 -4.83 10.06 8.47
CA ILE A 204 -4.03 10.86 9.40
C ILE A 204 -4.18 12.37 9.17
N GLY A 205 -4.71 12.80 8.03
CA GLY A 205 -4.74 14.20 7.62
C GLY A 205 -5.97 14.57 6.79
N ASN A 206 -5.81 15.60 5.96
CA ASN A 206 -6.88 16.17 5.14
C ASN A 206 -6.66 15.98 3.63
N ASN A 207 -5.66 15.17 3.23
CA ASN A 207 -5.27 14.95 1.84
C ASN A 207 -6.19 13.94 1.14
N ASN A 208 -7.51 14.05 1.34
CA ASN A 208 -8.49 13.09 0.84
C ASN A 208 -8.49 13.04 -0.71
N GLY A 209 -8.54 11.84 -1.27
CA GLY A 209 -8.66 11.61 -2.71
C GLY A 209 -10.11 11.47 -3.18
N THR A 210 -10.34 11.69 -4.47
CA THR A 210 -11.62 11.45 -5.16
C THR A 210 -11.50 10.26 -6.10
N PHE A 211 -12.41 9.30 -6.00
CA PHE A 211 -12.49 8.18 -6.95
C PHE A 211 -12.99 8.68 -8.30
N TRP A 212 -12.31 8.32 -9.39
CA TRP A 212 -12.65 8.75 -10.74
C TRP A 212 -12.86 7.56 -11.69
N LYS A 213 -13.83 7.72 -12.62
CA LYS A 213 -14.09 6.82 -13.76
C LYS A 213 -14.23 5.32 -13.45
N GLY A 214 -14.82 4.98 -12.31
CA GLY A 214 -15.11 3.60 -11.92
C GLY A 214 -13.99 2.93 -11.10
N ALA A 215 -13.07 3.72 -10.52
CA ALA A 215 -12.31 3.24 -9.38
C ALA A 215 -13.28 2.95 -8.25
N ASN A 216 -13.26 1.72 -7.74
CA ASN A 216 -14.11 1.28 -6.66
C ASN A 216 -13.21 0.85 -5.50
N TYR A 217 -13.66 1.13 -4.28
CA TYR A 217 -13.11 0.50 -3.09
C TYR A 217 -13.89 -0.79 -2.82
N SER A 218 -13.24 -1.78 -2.22
CA SER A 218 -13.87 -3.04 -1.84
C SER A 218 -13.35 -3.48 -0.49
N TYR A 219 -14.25 -3.81 0.42
CA TYR A 219 -13.87 -4.46 1.66
C TYR A 219 -13.50 -5.91 1.36
N GLU A 220 -12.28 -6.32 1.71
CA GLU A 220 -12.05 -7.74 1.94
C GLU A 220 -12.68 -8.12 3.28
N VAL A 221 -13.93 -8.57 3.25
CA VAL A 221 -14.52 -9.20 4.43
C VAL A 221 -13.65 -10.41 4.77
N LEU A 222 -12.98 -10.37 5.92
CA LEU A 222 -12.39 -11.56 6.54
C LEU A 222 -13.55 -12.54 6.78
N LYS A 223 -13.79 -13.44 5.83
CA LYS A 223 -14.60 -14.62 6.08
C LYS A 223 -13.75 -15.54 6.92
N ALA A 224 -13.73 -15.30 8.24
CA ALA A 224 -13.28 -16.32 9.18
C ALA A 224 -14.04 -17.60 8.81
N VAL A 225 -13.32 -18.67 8.47
CA VAL A 225 -13.95 -19.95 8.09
C VAL A 225 -14.60 -20.58 9.32
N GLY A 226 -14.07 -20.32 10.51
CA GLY A 226 -14.70 -20.57 11.80
C GLY A 226 -14.15 -19.64 12.86
N TYR A 227 -14.97 -19.26 13.84
CA TYR A 227 -14.59 -18.46 15.00
C TYR A 227 -15.39 -18.95 16.21
N TRP A 228 -14.72 -19.43 17.24
CA TRP A 228 -15.35 -19.93 18.47
C TRP A 228 -14.87 -19.09 19.65
N ASN A 229 -15.78 -18.38 20.32
CA ASN A 229 -15.48 -17.70 21.57
C ASN A 229 -15.90 -18.60 22.74
N PHE A 230 -14.93 -19.16 23.46
CA PHE A 230 -15.18 -20.03 24.62
C PHE A 230 -15.63 -19.26 25.88
N ASP A 231 -16.22 -18.07 25.69
CA ASP A 231 -16.60 -17.12 26.73
C ASP A 231 -18.13 -17.07 26.95
N GLY A 232 -18.91 -17.84 26.19
CA GLY A 232 -20.37 -17.87 26.24
C GLY A 232 -20.95 -19.13 26.88
N GLU A 233 -20.13 -20.16 27.08
CA GLU A 233 -20.53 -21.45 27.64
C GLU A 233 -20.46 -21.48 29.17
N VAL A 234 -21.30 -22.30 29.79
CA VAL A 234 -21.24 -22.51 31.24
C VAL A 234 -19.94 -23.22 31.59
N GLU A 235 -19.16 -22.63 32.49
CA GLU A 235 -17.87 -23.18 32.91
C GLU A 235 -17.96 -24.63 33.41
N ASN A 236 -16.92 -25.41 33.12
CA ASN A 236 -16.77 -26.81 33.53
C ASN A 236 -17.89 -27.73 33.02
N THR A 237 -18.52 -27.37 31.89
CA THR A 237 -19.51 -28.22 31.23
C THR A 237 -18.81 -29.18 30.26
N GLU A 238 -18.92 -30.48 30.52
CA GLU A 238 -18.52 -31.51 29.56
C GLU A 238 -19.54 -31.62 28.41
N GLY A 239 -19.07 -31.96 27.21
CA GLY A 239 -19.96 -32.12 26.06
C GLY A 239 -20.56 -30.81 25.53
N PHE A 240 -19.95 -29.67 25.86
CA PHE A 240 -20.41 -28.36 25.41
C PHE A 240 -20.35 -28.22 23.88
N THR A 241 -21.28 -27.44 23.33
CA THR A 241 -21.22 -27.00 21.94
C THR A 241 -20.42 -25.71 21.89
N ALA A 242 -19.29 -25.72 21.18
CA ALA A 242 -18.58 -24.50 20.82
C ALA A 242 -19.29 -23.92 19.60
N TYR A 243 -20.02 -22.83 19.78
CA TYR A 243 -20.75 -22.22 18.65
C TYR A 243 -19.78 -21.50 17.72
N ASP A 244 -19.95 -21.68 16.42
CA ASP A 244 -19.25 -20.90 15.42
C ASP A 244 -19.94 -19.55 15.24
N TRP A 245 -19.25 -18.51 15.65
CA TRP A 245 -19.63 -17.11 15.52
C TRP A 245 -19.20 -16.51 14.18
N SER A 246 -18.60 -17.30 13.29
CA SER A 246 -18.50 -16.97 11.88
C SER A 246 -19.85 -17.18 11.16
N SER A 247 -19.91 -16.83 9.87
CA SER A 247 -21.11 -17.08 9.05
C SER A 247 -21.15 -18.47 8.42
N ASN A 248 -20.27 -19.39 8.81
CA ASN A 248 -20.13 -20.71 8.20
C ASN A 248 -20.76 -21.84 9.02
N ASN A 249 -21.28 -21.55 10.22
CA ASN A 249 -22.05 -22.48 11.05
C ASN A 249 -21.29 -23.80 11.34
N ILE A 250 -19.99 -23.69 11.60
CA ILE A 250 -19.10 -24.82 11.90
C ILE A 250 -19.07 -25.05 13.43
N ASP A 251 -20.20 -25.42 14.02
CA ASP A 251 -20.24 -25.66 15.47
C ASP A 251 -19.35 -26.87 15.85
N GLY A 252 -18.58 -26.72 16.92
CA GLY A 252 -17.77 -27.77 17.52
C GLY A 252 -18.46 -28.45 18.70
N THR A 253 -18.00 -29.65 19.07
CA THR A 253 -18.47 -30.35 20.27
C THR A 253 -17.29 -30.80 21.10
N GLY A 254 -17.29 -30.47 22.39
CA GLY A 254 -16.30 -30.98 23.35
C GLY A 254 -16.46 -32.49 23.54
N ILE A 255 -15.37 -33.25 23.37
CA ILE A 255 -15.33 -34.71 23.57
C ILE A 255 -14.25 -35.08 24.59
N ASN A 256 -14.40 -36.22 25.28
CA ASN A 256 -13.40 -36.80 26.20
C ASN A 256 -12.87 -35.82 27.28
N ASN A 257 -13.76 -35.35 28.16
CA ASN A 257 -13.46 -34.44 29.29
C ASN A 257 -12.94 -33.05 28.87
N ALA A 258 -13.18 -32.64 27.62
CA ALA A 258 -13.02 -31.23 27.25
C ALA A 258 -14.04 -30.38 28.03
N VAL A 259 -13.55 -29.37 28.73
CA VAL A 259 -14.37 -28.43 29.50
C VAL A 259 -14.19 -27.02 28.93
N ALA A 260 -15.29 -26.28 28.82
CA ALA A 260 -15.22 -24.84 28.58
C ALA A 260 -14.80 -24.16 29.88
N ASN A 261 -13.75 -23.34 29.83
CA ASN A 261 -13.37 -22.45 30.92
C ASN A 261 -13.41 -21.02 30.41
N SER A 262 -14.14 -20.14 31.09
CA SER A 262 -14.06 -18.73 30.75
C SER A 262 -12.70 -18.23 31.24
N SER A 263 -11.93 -17.59 30.36
CA SER A 263 -10.80 -16.81 30.84
C SER A 263 -11.36 -15.47 31.30
N ASP A 264 -11.53 -15.28 32.60
CA ASP A 264 -11.93 -14.01 33.23
C ASP A 264 -10.94 -12.83 32.95
N CYS A 265 -10.01 -12.99 32.01
CA CYS A 265 -8.92 -12.08 31.74
C CYS A 265 -8.52 -12.10 30.26
N ILE A 266 -9.08 -11.18 29.47
CA ILE A 266 -8.45 -10.75 28.22
C ILE A 266 -8.03 -9.27 28.43
N TYR A 267 -6.72 -9.03 28.39
CA TYR A 267 -6.05 -7.72 28.56
C TYR A 267 -6.11 -7.05 29.95
N GLY A 268 -5.61 -7.73 30.98
CA GLY A 268 -4.80 -7.08 32.03
C GLY A 268 -5.47 -6.07 32.98
N ASN A 269 -6.79 -5.93 33.03
CA ASN A 269 -7.45 -5.07 34.03
C ASN A 269 -8.69 -5.76 34.62
N CYS A 270 -8.49 -6.50 35.71
CA CYS A 270 -9.59 -6.92 36.58
C CYS A 270 -10.00 -5.73 37.46
N LEU A 271 -11.25 -5.29 37.37
CA LEU A 271 -11.86 -4.54 38.46
C LEU A 271 -12.24 -5.55 39.55
N GLN A 272 -11.84 -5.23 40.79
CA GLN A 272 -12.19 -5.96 42.01
C GLN A 272 -13.70 -6.11 42.21
#